data_AF-Q86SR8-F1
#
_entry.id   AF-Q86SR8-F1
#
_cell.length_a   1.000
_cell.length_b   1.000
_cell.length_c   1.000
_cell.angle_alpha   90.00
_cell.angle_beta   90.00
_cell.angle_gamma   90.00
#
_symmetry.space_group_name_H-M   'P 1'
#
loop_
_entity.id
_entity.type
_entity.pdbx_description
1 polymer ?
#
loop_
_entity_poly.entity_id
_entity_poly.type
_entity_poly.pdbx_seq_one_letter_code
_entity_poly.pdbx_strand_id
1 'polypeptide(L)'
;MTLRPSLLPLHLLLLLLLSAAVCRAEAGLETESPVRTLQVETLVEPPEPCAEPAAFGDTLHIHYTGSLVDGRIIDTSLTRDPLVIELGQKQVIPGLEQSLLDMCVG
;
A
#
# COMPACT_ATOMS: atom_id res chain seq x y z
N MET A 1 49.26 1.22 57.85
CA MET A 1 47.86 1.47 57.43
C MET A 1 47.87 1.76 55.94
N THR A 2 47.62 0.77 55.09
CA THR A 2 47.53 0.96 53.63
C THR A 2 46.28 0.24 53.14
N LEU A 3 45.17 0.98 53.01
CA LEU A 3 43.95 0.49 52.38
C LEU A 3 44.22 0.31 50.88
N ARG A 4 44.14 -0.93 50.38
CA ARG A 4 44.07 -1.20 48.94
C ARG A 4 42.65 -0.84 48.47
N PRO A 5 42.48 0.13 47.56
CA PRO A 5 41.16 0.49 47.06
C PRO A 5 40.60 -0.69 46.27
N SER A 6 39.38 -1.11 46.60
CA SER A 6 38.67 -2.19 45.91
C SER A 6 38.35 -1.76 44.48
N LEU A 7 38.99 -2.38 43.48
CA LEU A 7 38.77 -2.20 42.03
C LEU A 7 37.42 -2.77 41.52
N LEU A 8 36.63 -3.34 42.42
CA LEU A 8 35.33 -3.98 42.16
C LEU A 8 34.27 -3.07 41.48
N PRO A 9 34.08 -1.79 41.85
CA PRO A 9 33.06 -0.96 41.22
C PRO A 9 33.46 -0.52 39.81
N LEU A 10 34.77 -0.43 39.52
CA LEU A 10 35.26 -0.07 38.18
C LEU A 10 35.05 -1.22 37.18
N HIS A 11 35.25 -2.46 37.62
CA HIS A 11 34.93 -3.64 36.79
C HIS A 11 33.43 -3.81 36.58
N LEU A 12 32.60 -3.55 37.60
CA LEU A 12 31.14 -3.60 37.48
C LEU A 12 30.62 -2.54 36.49
N LEU A 13 31.19 -1.33 36.52
CA LEU A 13 30.89 -0.25 35.58
C LEU A 13 31.33 -0.60 34.16
N LEU A 14 32.50 -1.23 34.00
CA LEU A 14 33.00 -1.67 32.69
C LEU A 14 32.08 -2.76 32.10
N LEU A 15 31.64 -3.73 32.90
CA LEU A 15 30.70 -4.78 32.46
C LEU A 15 29.33 -4.20 32.05
N LEU A 16 28.86 -3.15 32.72
CA LEU A 16 27.63 -2.43 32.35
C LEU A 16 27.75 -1.68 31.02
N LEU A 17 28.94 -1.17 30.69
CA LEU A 17 29.19 -0.48 29.43
C LEU A 17 29.29 -1.45 28.24
N LEU A 18 29.76 -2.68 28.46
CA LEU A 18 29.82 -3.71 27.40
C LEU A 18 28.45 -4.28 27.01
N SER A 19 27.47 -4.33 27.92
CA SER A 19 26.13 -4.88 27.61
C SER A 19 25.28 -3.94 26.75
N ALA A 20 25.50 -2.62 26.82
CA ALA A 20 24.79 -1.64 26.01
C ALA A 20 25.16 -1.66 24.51
N ALA A 21 26.29 -2.27 24.14
CA ALA A 21 26.74 -2.38 22.75
C ALA A 21 26.09 -3.55 21.97
N VAL A 22 25.34 -4.43 22.64
CA VAL A 22 24.72 -5.63 22.04
C VAL A 22 23.21 -5.44 21.78
N CYS A 23 22.70 -4.21 21.82
CA CYS A 23 21.39 -3.92 21.22
C CYS A 23 21.57 -3.76 19.70
N ARG A 24 21.90 -4.85 19.02
CA ARG A 24 21.79 -4.90 17.56
C ARG A 24 20.31 -5.03 17.24
N ALA A 25 19.68 -3.88 17.00
CA ALA A 25 18.35 -3.81 16.45
C ALA A 25 18.38 -4.50 15.09
N GLU A 26 17.81 -5.70 15.01
CA GLU A 26 17.30 -6.25 13.75
C GLU A 26 16.16 -5.32 13.32
N ALA A 27 16.51 -4.24 12.62
CA ALA A 27 15.56 -3.51 11.81
C ALA A 27 15.14 -4.47 10.70
N GLY A 28 13.98 -5.11 10.89
CA GLY A 28 13.35 -5.89 9.83
C GLY A 28 13.32 -5.07 8.55
N LEU A 29 13.69 -5.71 7.44
CA LEU A 29 13.61 -5.14 6.11
C LEU A 29 12.13 -4.90 5.79
N GLU A 30 11.61 -3.75 6.17
CA GLU A 30 10.34 -3.26 5.67
C GLU A 30 10.52 -3.05 4.17
N THR A 31 9.96 -3.99 3.38
CA THR A 31 9.90 -3.83 1.93
C THR A 31 8.96 -2.67 1.68
N GLU A 32 9.53 -1.48 1.53
CA GLU A 32 8.84 -0.27 1.13
C GLU A 32 8.07 -0.57 -0.16
N SER A 33 6.74 -0.66 -0.07
CA SER A 33 5.89 -0.84 -1.25
C SER A 33 6.13 0.35 -2.18
N PRO A 34 6.57 0.13 -3.44
CA PRO A 34 6.96 1.21 -4.33
C PRO A 34 5.77 2.10 -4.74
N VAL A 35 4.53 1.65 -4.48
CA VAL A 35 3.30 2.36 -4.87
C VAL A 35 2.68 3.02 -3.64
N ARG A 36 2.98 4.30 -3.45
CA ARG A 36 2.41 5.13 -2.36
C ARG A 36 1.18 5.94 -2.78
N THR A 37 0.97 6.11 -4.07
CA THR A 37 -0.10 6.93 -4.66
C THR A 37 -0.79 6.16 -5.76
N LEU A 38 -2.05 6.53 -6.05
CA LEU A 38 -2.79 5.99 -7.20
C LEU A 38 -2.03 6.29 -8.50
N GLN A 39 -1.96 5.30 -9.38
CA GLN A 39 -1.45 5.43 -10.74
C GLN A 39 -2.52 4.86 -11.67
N VAL A 40 -2.83 5.57 -12.74
CA VAL A 40 -3.83 5.17 -13.74
C VAL A 40 -3.13 5.09 -15.08
N GLU A 41 -3.26 3.94 -15.74
CA GLU A 41 -2.72 3.68 -17.06
C GLU A 41 -3.87 3.26 -17.99
N THR A 42 -3.93 3.87 -19.17
CA THR A 42 -4.91 3.51 -20.20
C THR A 42 -4.37 2.34 -21.02
N LEU A 43 -4.98 1.16 -20.85
CA LEU A 43 -4.57 -0.06 -21.58
C LEU A 43 -5.18 -0.16 -22.98
N VAL A 44 -6.34 0.46 -23.19
CA VAL A 44 -7.08 0.49 -24.45
C VAL A 44 -7.54 1.92 -24.70
N GLU A 45 -7.23 2.44 -25.89
CA GLU A 45 -7.65 3.78 -26.29
C GLU A 45 -9.18 3.88 -26.33
N PRO A 46 -9.77 4.96 -25.80
CA PRO A 46 -11.22 5.15 -25.83
C PRO A 46 -11.73 5.33 -27.28
N PRO A 47 -12.97 4.92 -27.57
CA PRO A 47 -13.56 5.12 -28.89
C PRO A 47 -13.72 6.61 -29.20
N GLU A 48 -13.55 6.98 -30.48
CA GLU A 48 -13.81 8.35 -30.96
C GLU A 48 -15.09 8.40 -31.82
N PRO A 49 -16.09 9.24 -31.47
CA PRO A 49 -16.12 10.14 -30.31
C PRO A 49 -16.48 9.41 -29.01
N CYS A 50 -15.83 9.79 -27.90
CA CYS A 50 -16.31 9.44 -26.57
C CYS A 50 -17.47 10.36 -26.21
N ALA A 51 -18.69 9.84 -26.39
CA ALA A 51 -19.90 10.64 -26.26
C ALA A 51 -20.12 11.14 -24.82
N GLU A 52 -19.89 10.27 -23.83
CA GLU A 52 -20.18 10.53 -22.41
C GLU A 52 -19.06 9.91 -21.55
N PRO A 53 -18.00 10.68 -21.22
CA PRO A 53 -17.01 10.23 -20.26
C PRO A 53 -17.62 10.22 -18.85
N ALA A 54 -17.22 9.24 -18.05
CA ALA A 54 -17.75 9.03 -16.71
C ALA A 54 -17.45 10.19 -15.77
N ALA A 55 -18.48 10.66 -15.08
CA ALA A 55 -18.43 11.78 -14.13
C ALA A 55 -19.15 11.45 -12.81
N PHE A 56 -18.97 12.31 -11.80
CA PHE A 56 -19.67 12.16 -10.53
C PHE A 56 -21.20 12.16 -10.71
N GLY A 57 -21.87 11.24 -10.03
CA GLY A 57 -23.31 10.99 -10.15
C GLY A 57 -23.68 9.91 -11.17
N ASP A 58 -22.76 9.51 -12.05
CA ASP A 58 -23.03 8.45 -13.03
C ASP A 58 -23.07 7.08 -12.36
N THR A 59 -23.92 6.21 -12.90
CA THR A 59 -23.94 4.79 -12.54
C THR A 59 -23.14 3.99 -13.57
N LEU A 60 -22.05 3.38 -13.13
CA LEU A 60 -21.17 2.57 -13.97
C LEU A 60 -21.41 1.08 -13.76
N HIS A 61 -21.28 0.33 -14.85
CA HIS A 61 -21.24 -1.13 -14.86
C HIS A 61 -19.86 -1.57 -15.33
N ILE A 62 -19.03 -2.09 -14.42
CA ILE A 62 -17.63 -2.41 -14.74
C ILE A 62 -17.31 -3.90 -14.57
N HIS A 63 -16.57 -4.43 -15.52
CA HIS A 63 -15.79 -5.64 -15.29
C HIS A 63 -14.40 -5.28 -14.76
N TYR A 64 -13.91 -6.05 -13.78
CA TYR A 64 -12.61 -5.80 -13.15
C TYR A 64 -11.90 -7.10 -12.80
N THR A 65 -10.59 -7.01 -12.63
CA THR A 65 -9.77 -8.03 -11.96
C THR A 65 -8.87 -7.32 -10.95
N GLY A 66 -9.00 -7.68 -9.68
CA GLY A 66 -8.15 -7.17 -8.61
C GLY A 66 -7.00 -8.12 -8.33
N SER A 67 -5.78 -7.61 -8.26
CA SER A 67 -4.58 -8.37 -7.92
C SER A 67 -3.72 -7.66 -6.88
N LEU A 68 -2.94 -8.43 -6.13
CA LEU A 68 -1.86 -7.91 -5.29
C LEU A 68 -0.65 -7.51 -6.15
N VAL A 69 0.31 -6.80 -5.55
CA VAL A 69 1.55 -6.36 -6.21
C VAL A 69 2.42 -7.52 -6.71
N ASP A 70 2.23 -8.72 -6.16
CA ASP A 70 2.91 -9.95 -6.58
C ASP A 70 2.17 -10.69 -7.72
N GLY A 71 1.08 -10.10 -8.25
CA GLY A 71 0.28 -10.65 -9.33
C GLY A 71 -0.79 -11.66 -8.89
N ARG A 72 -0.88 -12.02 -7.61
CA ARG A 72 -1.96 -12.90 -7.14
C ARG A 72 -3.32 -12.22 -7.28
N ILE A 73 -4.20 -12.82 -8.06
CA ILE A 73 -5.59 -12.37 -8.21
C ILE A 73 -6.34 -12.64 -6.90
N ILE A 74 -7.01 -11.61 -6.39
CA ILE A 74 -7.86 -11.69 -5.20
C ILE A 74 -9.34 -11.78 -5.58
N ASP A 75 -9.73 -11.23 -6.72
CA ASP A 75 -11.10 -11.27 -7.23
C ASP A 75 -11.16 -10.89 -8.72
N THR A 76 -12.19 -11.35 -9.43
CA THR A 76 -12.51 -10.95 -10.81
C THR A 76 -14.00 -11.05 -11.07
N SER A 77 -14.58 -10.08 -11.79
CA SER A 77 -15.99 -10.12 -12.18
C SER A 77 -16.25 -10.77 -13.54
N LEU A 78 -15.23 -11.27 -14.25
CA LEU A 78 -15.38 -11.82 -15.60
C LEU A 78 -16.28 -13.08 -15.69
N THR A 79 -16.57 -13.73 -14.56
CA THR A 79 -17.42 -14.94 -14.49
C THR A 79 -18.80 -14.69 -13.89
N ARG A 80 -19.18 -13.43 -13.67
CA ARG A 80 -20.44 -13.02 -13.03
C ARG A 80 -20.91 -11.68 -13.60
N ASP A 81 -22.00 -11.15 -13.08
CA ASP A 81 -22.50 -9.84 -13.50
C ASP A 81 -21.50 -8.72 -13.16
N PRO A 82 -21.47 -7.63 -13.96
CA PRO A 82 -20.64 -6.46 -13.68
C PRO A 82 -20.90 -5.88 -12.29
N LEU A 83 -19.87 -5.24 -11.74
CA LEU A 83 -20.04 -4.43 -10.53
C LEU A 83 -20.75 -3.14 -10.91
N VAL A 84 -21.84 -2.83 -10.21
CA VAL A 84 -22.59 -1.59 -10.37
C VAL A 84 -22.20 -0.62 -9.25
N ILE A 85 -21.77 0.57 -9.62
CA ILE A 85 -21.40 1.64 -8.68
C ILE A 85 -21.96 2.98 -9.14
N GLU A 86 -22.22 3.87 -8.19
CA GLU A 86 -22.50 5.29 -8.46
C GLU A 86 -21.29 6.13 -8.04
N LEU A 87 -20.74 6.91 -8.98
CA LEU A 87 -19.52 7.69 -8.74
C LEU A 87 -19.78 8.84 -7.75
N GLY A 88 -18.96 8.90 -6.68
CA GLY A 88 -19.03 9.91 -5.63
C GLY A 88 -19.69 9.42 -4.34
N GLN A 89 -20.21 8.19 -4.34
CA GLN A 89 -20.90 7.60 -3.20
C GLN A 89 -19.98 6.77 -2.29
N LYS A 90 -18.68 6.64 -2.63
CA LYS A 90 -17.68 5.93 -1.81
C LYS A 90 -18.07 4.48 -1.53
N GLN A 91 -18.69 3.83 -2.50
CA GLN A 91 -19.14 2.42 -2.41
C GLN A 91 -17.98 1.43 -2.54
N VAL A 92 -16.87 1.87 -3.15
CA VAL A 92 -15.65 1.09 -3.37
C VAL A 92 -14.43 1.80 -2.77
N ILE A 93 -13.27 1.15 -2.80
CA ILE A 93 -12.03 1.75 -2.33
C ILE A 93 -11.73 3.06 -3.08
N PRO A 94 -11.20 4.11 -2.40
CA PRO A 94 -11.04 5.43 -3.00
C PRO A 94 -10.21 5.45 -4.29
N GLY A 95 -9.17 4.62 -4.37
CA GLY A 95 -8.33 4.51 -5.56
C GLY A 95 -9.09 3.99 -6.79
N LEU A 96 -10.01 3.04 -6.58
CA LEU A 96 -10.84 2.51 -7.67
C LEU A 96 -11.84 3.57 -8.15
N GLU A 97 -12.55 4.23 -7.23
CA GLU A 97 -13.51 5.28 -7.60
C GLU A 97 -12.83 6.44 -8.34
N GLN A 98 -11.65 6.87 -7.88
CA GLN A 98 -10.87 7.92 -8.54
C GLN A 98 -10.38 7.51 -9.94
N SER A 99 -10.03 6.23 -10.15
CA SER A 99 -9.52 5.75 -11.43
C SER A 99 -10.57 5.64 -12.54
N LEU A 100 -11.86 5.71 -12.18
CA LEU A 100 -12.98 5.54 -13.11
C LEU A 100 -13.50 6.87 -13.69
N LEU A 101 -13.02 8.01 -13.19
CA LEU A 101 -13.34 9.31 -13.75
C LEU A 101 -12.73 9.46 -15.16
N ASP A 102 -13.45 10.16 -16.03
CA ASP A 102 -13.08 10.40 -17.43
C ASP A 102 -12.93 9.13 -18.30
N MET A 103 -13.38 7.96 -17.81
CA MET A 103 -13.44 6.74 -18.59
C MET A 103 -14.60 6.76 -19.59
N CYS A 104 -14.37 6.18 -20.76
CA CYS A 104 -15.39 5.97 -21.78
C CYS A 104 -15.82 4.49 -21.79
N VAL A 105 -17.04 4.21 -22.25
CA VAL A 105 -17.50 2.83 -22.46
C VAL A 105 -16.65 2.18 -23.56
N GLY A 106 -16.05 1.02 -23.28
CA GLY A 106 -15.23 0.26 -24.22
C GLY A 106 -14.41 -0.83 -23.56
#